data_AF-A0A3B4Z2G3-F1
#
_entry.id   AF-A0A3B4Z2G3-F1
#
_cell.length_a   1.000
_cell.length_b   1.000
_cell.length_c   1.000
_cell.angle_alpha   90.00
_cell.angle_beta   90.00
_cell.angle_gamma   90.00
#
_symmetry.space_group_name_H-M   'P 1'
#
loop_
_entity.id
_entity.type
_entity.pdbx_description
1 polymer ?
#
loop_
_entity_poly.entity_id
_entity_poly.type
_entity_poly.pdbx_seq_one_letter_code
_entity_poly.pdbx_strand_id
1 'polypeptide(L)'
;LAFEDPSAFRVKSLGELLRALGVFRLCSFPVLVNNCGKLMSVARTLLGRRGFSLLLRPTVYAQFVAGENESEISQSMEKMSSLGLRPMLAVPIEEDLGESTREKRYDDNMEAMLECVRMSHSNAWCKDPMMQLKITALLSPELCVKLTTLIAQQPYDLDLLVRAMDGETVSFPGLDEKEAAHFLCSLKRFNKISEASVNKVRVLVDAEYTYMNPALSLVTMAMMKKFNKDGAWIWNTYQCYLKESRSLLLDALSLSKNEGFCLGVKLVRGAYMDKERKLAEKEGRLDPIHKSWSNTND
;
A
#
# COMPACT_ATOMS: atom_id res chain seq x y z
N LEU A 1 -0.80 2.61 22.73
CA LEU A 1 -0.33 1.21 22.68
C LEU A 1 1.07 1.18 23.27
N ALA A 2 1.19 0.91 24.57
CA ALA A 2 2.48 0.52 25.14
C ALA A 2 2.76 -0.91 24.65
N PHE A 3 3.94 -1.17 24.09
CA PHE A 3 4.38 -2.51 23.64
C PHE A 3 4.75 -3.41 24.84
N GLU A 4 3.98 -3.33 25.92
CA GLU A 4 4.23 -4.04 27.18
C GLU A 4 3.51 -5.38 27.26
N ASP A 5 2.68 -5.73 26.28
CA ASP A 5 2.00 -7.02 26.24
C ASP A 5 2.91 -8.11 25.62
N PRO A 6 3.47 -9.04 26.42
CA PRO A 6 4.29 -10.12 25.90
C PRO A 6 3.46 -11.19 25.17
N SER A 7 2.12 -11.12 25.19
CA SER A 7 1.22 -12.09 24.54
C SER A 7 1.55 -12.28 23.06
N ALA A 8 1.93 -11.21 22.37
CA ALA A 8 2.33 -11.22 20.96
C ALA A 8 3.56 -12.11 20.68
N PHE A 9 4.40 -12.36 21.69
CA PHE A 9 5.62 -13.18 21.58
C PHE A 9 5.46 -14.59 22.15
N ARG A 10 4.36 -14.92 22.84
CA ARG A 10 4.16 -16.24 23.50
C ARG A 10 4.28 -17.45 22.55
N VAL A 11 4.05 -17.21 21.27
CA VAL A 11 4.01 -18.24 20.20
C VAL A 11 5.28 -18.33 19.39
N LYS A 12 6.28 -17.50 19.75
CA LYS A 12 7.58 -17.49 19.12
C LYS A 12 8.50 -18.38 19.93
N SER A 13 9.15 -19.31 19.24
CA SER A 13 10.23 -20.10 19.80
C SER A 13 11.40 -19.21 20.21
N LEU A 14 12.24 -19.69 21.14
CA LEU A 14 13.47 -18.99 21.52
C LEU A 14 14.36 -18.71 20.30
N GLY A 15 14.41 -19.63 19.32
CA GLY A 15 15.12 -19.44 18.06
C GLY A 15 14.56 -18.30 17.22
N GLU A 16 13.23 -18.20 17.08
CA GLU A 16 12.58 -17.06 16.41
C GLU A 16 12.90 -15.73 17.09
N LEU A 17 12.92 -15.70 18.44
CA LEU A 17 13.23 -14.50 19.22
C LEU A 17 14.70 -14.09 19.08
N LEU A 18 15.64 -15.04 19.15
CA LEU A 18 17.07 -14.77 18.96
C LEU A 18 17.35 -14.27 17.54
N ARG A 19 16.71 -14.87 16.53
CA ARG A 19 16.79 -14.40 15.15
C ARG A 19 16.24 -12.98 15.02
N ALA A 20 15.07 -12.71 15.58
CA ALA A 20 14.46 -11.38 15.55
C ALA A 20 15.39 -10.33 16.19
N LEU A 21 15.98 -10.65 17.34
CA LEU A 21 16.96 -9.79 18.00
C LEU A 21 18.22 -9.57 17.14
N GLY A 22 18.73 -10.64 16.52
CA GLY A 22 19.87 -10.56 15.61
C GLY A 22 19.60 -9.66 14.39
N VAL A 23 18.46 -9.85 13.73
CA VAL A 23 18.02 -9.02 12.59
C VAL A 23 17.83 -7.56 13.03
N PHE A 24 17.19 -7.33 14.17
CA PHE A 24 17.01 -5.99 14.73
C PHE A 24 18.34 -5.29 14.99
N ARG A 25 19.33 -6.00 15.57
CA ARG A 25 20.69 -5.48 15.77
C ARG A 25 21.38 -5.18 14.43
N LEU A 26 21.25 -6.05 13.42
CA LEU A 26 21.81 -5.79 12.09
C LEU A 26 21.23 -4.52 11.46
N CYS A 27 19.91 -4.32 11.55
CA CYS A 27 19.25 -3.10 11.06
C CYS A 27 19.64 -1.83 11.83
N SER A 28 20.26 -1.94 13.01
CA SER A 28 20.75 -0.78 13.75
C SER A 28 22.07 -0.20 13.22
N PHE A 29 22.76 -0.90 12.31
CA PHE A 29 24.02 -0.42 11.73
C PHE A 29 23.76 0.40 10.45
N PRO A 30 23.97 1.74 10.46
CA PRO A 30 23.63 2.59 9.31
C PRO A 30 24.42 2.23 8.05
N VAL A 31 25.68 1.81 8.19
CA VAL A 31 26.52 1.40 7.06
C VAL A 31 25.92 0.18 6.33
N LEU A 32 25.36 -0.77 7.08
CA LEU A 32 24.71 -1.94 6.51
C LEU A 32 23.42 -1.55 5.79
N VAL A 33 22.56 -0.78 6.46
CA VAL A 33 21.24 -0.37 5.93
C VAL A 33 21.40 0.49 4.68
N ASN A 34 22.28 1.49 4.71
CA ASN A 34 22.48 2.43 3.60
C ASN A 34 23.16 1.78 2.39
N ASN A 35 23.83 0.63 2.55
CA ASN A 35 24.51 -0.09 1.46
C ASN A 35 23.89 -1.45 1.15
N CYS A 36 22.70 -1.75 1.68
CA CYS A 36 22.11 -3.09 1.62
C CYS A 36 21.94 -3.58 0.17
N GLY A 37 21.53 -2.72 -0.77
CA GLY A 37 21.39 -3.08 -2.19
C GLY A 37 22.72 -3.54 -2.83
N LYS A 38 23.80 -2.80 -2.57
CA LYS A 38 25.15 -3.15 -3.06
C LYS A 38 25.63 -4.45 -2.42
N LEU A 39 25.47 -4.58 -1.11
CA LEU A 39 25.85 -5.79 -0.37
C LEU A 39 25.09 -7.02 -0.85
N MET A 40 23.77 -6.90 -1.09
CA MET A 40 22.96 -7.98 -1.65
C MET A 40 23.41 -8.36 -3.06
N SER A 41 23.76 -7.38 -3.90
CA SER A 41 24.29 -7.65 -5.24
C SER A 41 25.61 -8.40 -5.20
N VAL A 42 26.55 -7.95 -4.35
CA VAL A 42 27.85 -8.62 -4.15
C VAL A 42 27.64 -10.03 -3.60
N ALA A 43 26.84 -10.19 -2.56
CA ALA A 43 26.55 -11.49 -1.95
C ALA A 43 25.90 -12.45 -2.95
N ARG A 44 24.95 -11.98 -3.77
CA ARG A 44 24.31 -12.78 -4.82
C ARG A 44 25.30 -13.17 -5.93
N THR A 45 26.25 -12.31 -6.24
CA THR A 45 27.30 -12.58 -7.24
C THR A 45 28.29 -13.63 -6.73
N LEU A 46 28.68 -13.55 -5.46
CA LEU A 46 29.64 -14.48 -4.83
C LEU A 46 29.02 -15.85 -4.51
N LEU A 47 27.83 -15.88 -3.93
CA LEU A 47 27.18 -17.12 -3.45
C LEU A 47 26.29 -17.79 -4.51
N GLY A 48 26.03 -17.10 -5.62
CA GLY A 48 25.01 -17.49 -6.60
C GLY A 48 23.58 -17.42 -6.03
N ARG A 49 22.58 -17.63 -6.90
CA ARG A 49 21.16 -17.54 -6.51
C ARG A 49 20.77 -18.55 -5.41
N ARG A 50 21.25 -19.79 -5.52
CA ARG A 50 20.91 -20.87 -4.57
C ARG A 50 21.57 -20.65 -3.21
N GLY A 51 22.86 -20.34 -3.17
CA GLY A 51 23.57 -20.08 -1.91
C GLY A 51 23.05 -18.83 -1.20
N PHE A 52 22.78 -17.78 -1.96
CA PHE A 52 22.14 -16.56 -1.43
C PHE A 52 20.76 -16.84 -0.83
N SER A 53 19.93 -17.62 -1.53
CA SER A 53 18.60 -18.03 -1.04
C SER A 53 18.70 -18.88 0.22
N LEU A 54 19.62 -19.85 0.28
CA LEU A 54 19.85 -20.69 1.46
C LEU A 54 20.25 -19.87 2.70
N LEU A 55 20.97 -18.77 2.51
CA LEU A 55 21.38 -17.88 3.61
C LEU A 55 20.24 -16.94 4.05
N LEU A 56 19.54 -16.32 3.10
CA LEU A 56 18.52 -15.31 3.42
C LEU A 56 17.19 -15.89 3.88
N ARG A 57 16.77 -17.05 3.34
CA ARG A 57 15.49 -17.68 3.66
C ARG A 57 15.28 -17.90 5.17
N PRO A 58 16.16 -18.61 5.90
CA PRO A 58 15.95 -18.88 7.32
C PRO A 58 16.16 -17.64 8.21
N THR A 59 16.81 -16.59 7.69
CA THR A 59 17.21 -15.39 8.44
C THR A 59 16.24 -14.24 8.23
N VAL A 60 16.55 -13.30 7.34
CA VAL A 60 15.80 -12.06 7.12
C VAL A 60 14.44 -12.34 6.49
N TYR A 61 14.36 -13.26 5.53
CA TYR A 61 13.09 -13.56 4.85
C TYR A 61 12.06 -14.11 5.84
N ALA A 62 12.40 -15.16 6.57
CA ALA A 62 11.47 -15.75 7.53
C ALA A 62 11.16 -14.84 8.74
N GLN A 63 11.80 -13.66 8.86
CA GLN A 63 11.43 -12.62 9.82
C GLN A 63 10.31 -11.70 9.30
N PHE A 64 10.26 -11.42 8.00
CA PHE A 64 9.38 -10.40 7.40
C PHE A 64 8.37 -10.93 6.39
N VAL A 65 8.62 -12.11 5.80
CA VAL A 65 7.81 -12.69 4.73
C VAL A 65 6.99 -13.84 5.29
N ALA A 66 5.68 -13.83 5.02
CA ALA A 66 4.75 -14.86 5.50
C ALA A 66 4.97 -16.24 4.84
N GLY A 67 5.48 -16.25 3.61
CA GLY A 67 5.80 -17.46 2.85
C GLY A 67 6.09 -17.13 1.39
N GLU A 68 6.73 -18.05 0.67
CA GLU A 68 7.01 -17.90 -0.77
C GLU A 68 5.95 -18.55 -1.67
N ASN A 69 5.10 -19.40 -1.09
CA ASN A 69 4.03 -20.12 -1.79
C ASN A 69 2.75 -20.15 -0.96
N GLU A 70 1.64 -20.54 -1.59
CA GLU A 70 0.32 -20.58 -0.96
C GLU A 70 0.29 -21.41 0.32
N SER A 71 0.97 -22.57 0.35
CA SER A 71 1.01 -23.43 1.53
C SER A 71 1.71 -22.76 2.72
N GLU A 72 2.87 -22.14 2.50
CA GLU A 72 3.61 -21.44 3.56
C GLU A 72 2.83 -20.22 4.08
N ILE A 73 2.23 -19.45 3.16
CA ILE A 73 1.40 -18.30 3.52
C ILE A 73 0.21 -18.78 4.36
N SER A 74 -0.46 -19.86 3.95
CA SER A 74 -1.61 -20.44 4.66
C SER A 74 -1.25 -20.85 6.08
N GLN A 75 -0.13 -21.56 6.27
CA GLN A 75 0.35 -21.95 7.59
C GLN A 75 0.65 -20.74 8.49
N SER A 76 1.25 -19.68 7.92
CA SER A 76 1.48 -18.43 8.64
C SER A 76 0.17 -17.73 9.03
N MET A 77 -0.82 -17.70 8.14
CA MET A 77 -2.15 -17.11 8.41
C MET A 77 -2.90 -17.88 9.49
N GLU A 78 -2.93 -19.21 9.42
CA GLU A 78 -3.54 -20.08 10.43
C GLU A 78 -2.87 -19.92 11.79
N LYS A 79 -1.53 -19.88 11.82
CA LYS A 79 -0.77 -19.61 13.05
C LYS A 79 -1.20 -18.29 13.67
N MET A 80 -1.29 -17.20 12.91
CA MET A 80 -1.75 -15.90 13.44
C MET A 80 -3.21 -15.94 13.89
N SER A 81 -4.09 -16.59 13.12
CA SER A 81 -5.52 -16.69 13.40
C SER A 81 -5.80 -17.49 14.67
N SER A 82 -5.02 -18.54 14.95
CA SER A 82 -5.09 -19.31 16.19
C SER A 82 -4.82 -18.47 17.45
N LEU A 83 -4.25 -17.28 17.30
CA LEU A 83 -3.92 -16.34 18.37
C LEU A 83 -4.94 -15.22 18.52
N GLY A 84 -6.05 -15.30 17.78
CA GLY A 84 -7.04 -14.24 17.72
C GLY A 84 -6.59 -13.03 16.91
N LEU A 85 -5.46 -13.10 16.21
CA LEU A 85 -5.03 -12.06 15.29
C LEU A 85 -5.75 -12.22 13.95
N ARG A 86 -6.08 -11.11 13.31
CA ARG A 86 -6.63 -11.09 11.95
C ARG A 86 -5.53 -10.68 10.99
N PRO A 87 -4.91 -11.62 10.26
CA PRO A 87 -3.83 -11.25 9.37
C PRO A 87 -4.36 -10.56 8.11
N MET A 88 -3.55 -9.63 7.58
CA MET A 88 -3.79 -8.93 6.33
C MET A 88 -2.68 -9.32 5.36
N LEU A 89 -3.03 -9.87 4.20
CA LEU A 89 -2.04 -10.24 3.20
C LEU A 89 -1.60 -8.98 2.44
N ALA A 90 -0.29 -8.78 2.37
CA ALA A 90 0.33 -7.63 1.73
C ALA A 90 1.00 -8.08 0.43
N VAL A 91 0.72 -7.38 -0.67
CA VAL A 91 1.49 -7.49 -1.91
C VAL A 91 2.47 -6.31 -1.89
N PRO A 92 3.75 -6.52 -1.50
CA PRO A 92 4.70 -5.43 -1.25
C PRO A 92 5.31 -4.91 -2.56
N ILE A 93 4.45 -4.47 -3.48
CA ILE A 93 4.83 -3.90 -4.76
C ILE A 93 4.48 -2.41 -4.71
N GLU A 94 5.46 -1.59 -5.06
CA GLU A 94 5.33 -0.15 -5.29
C GLU A 94 6.33 0.23 -6.38
N GLU A 95 6.16 1.42 -6.95
CA GLU A 95 7.11 2.01 -7.89
C GLU A 95 7.52 3.38 -7.37
N ASP A 96 8.81 3.69 -7.48
CA ASP A 96 9.37 5.01 -7.14
C ASP A 96 9.58 5.84 -8.42
N LEU A 97 9.60 7.17 -8.28
CA LEU A 97 9.86 8.10 -9.39
C LEU A 97 11.17 7.79 -10.13
N GLY A 98 11.11 7.76 -11.46
CA GLY A 98 12.25 7.51 -12.34
C GLY A 98 12.49 6.04 -12.68
N GLU A 99 11.67 5.13 -12.15
CA GLU A 99 11.62 3.76 -12.66
C GLU A 99 10.86 3.73 -14.01
N SER A 100 11.42 3.05 -15.02
CA SER A 100 10.79 2.96 -16.34
C SER A 100 10.13 1.60 -16.51
N THR A 101 8.87 1.54 -16.12
CA THR A 101 8.07 0.32 -16.18
C THR A 101 7.22 0.25 -17.46
N ARG A 102 6.96 -0.97 -17.94
CA ARG A 102 6.08 -1.21 -19.09
C ARG A 102 4.71 -1.69 -18.62
N GLU A 103 3.66 -1.47 -19.41
CA GLU A 103 2.29 -1.95 -19.13
C GLU A 103 2.24 -3.41 -18.65
N LYS A 104 3.02 -4.30 -19.28
CA LYS A 104 3.10 -5.71 -18.90
C LYS A 104 3.40 -5.92 -17.42
N ARG A 105 4.26 -5.09 -16.82
CA ARG A 105 4.62 -5.23 -15.40
C ARG A 105 3.45 -4.86 -14.49
N TYR A 106 2.67 -3.85 -14.84
CA TYR A 106 1.43 -3.53 -14.12
C TYR A 106 0.38 -4.64 -14.29
N ASP A 107 0.34 -5.30 -15.45
CA ASP A 107 -0.51 -6.49 -15.63
C ASP A 107 -0.02 -7.65 -14.75
N ASP A 108 1.29 -7.92 -14.71
CA ASP A 108 1.88 -8.94 -13.82
C ASP A 108 1.60 -8.61 -12.33
N ASN A 109 1.64 -7.32 -11.95
CA ASN A 109 1.30 -6.86 -10.60
C ASN A 109 -0.19 -7.06 -10.29
N MET A 110 -1.07 -6.78 -11.25
CA MET A 110 -2.51 -7.02 -11.12
C MET A 110 -2.79 -8.51 -10.89
N GLU A 111 -2.15 -9.41 -11.64
CA GLU A 111 -2.30 -10.86 -11.44
C GLU A 111 -1.85 -11.30 -10.05
N ALA A 112 -0.74 -10.75 -9.53
CA ALA A 112 -0.30 -11.02 -8.16
C ALA A 112 -1.31 -10.52 -7.11
N MET A 113 -1.98 -9.40 -7.35
CA MET A 113 -3.04 -8.88 -6.48
C MET A 113 -4.31 -9.73 -6.55
N LEU A 114 -4.71 -10.20 -7.73
CA LEU A 114 -5.84 -11.12 -7.89
C LEU A 114 -5.59 -12.45 -7.18
N GLU A 115 -4.37 -12.97 -7.25
CA GLU A 115 -3.96 -14.15 -6.52
C GLU A 115 -4.03 -13.92 -4.99
N CYS A 116 -3.58 -12.75 -4.52
CA CYS A 116 -3.72 -12.35 -3.12
C CYS A 116 -5.20 -12.31 -2.67
N VAL A 117 -6.11 -11.78 -3.51
CA VAL A 117 -7.56 -11.81 -3.25
C VAL A 117 -8.06 -13.24 -3.14
N ARG A 118 -7.69 -14.10 -4.11
CA ARG A 118 -8.10 -15.52 -4.13
C ARG A 118 -7.66 -16.23 -2.86
N MET A 119 -6.40 -16.10 -2.48
CA MET A 119 -5.84 -16.72 -1.29
C MET A 119 -6.50 -16.19 -0.01
N SER A 120 -6.71 -14.88 0.08
CA SER A 120 -7.33 -14.23 1.24
C SER A 120 -8.78 -14.66 1.46
N HIS A 121 -9.50 -14.97 0.38
CA HIS A 121 -10.88 -15.45 0.44
C HIS A 121 -10.99 -16.96 0.71
N SER A 122 -10.19 -17.78 0.02
CA SER A 122 -10.45 -19.23 -0.12
C SER A 122 -10.21 -20.05 1.16
N ASN A 123 -9.41 -19.55 2.09
CA ASN A 123 -8.83 -20.40 3.12
C ASN A 123 -9.44 -20.25 4.51
N ALA A 124 -10.59 -19.57 4.63
CA ALA A 124 -11.41 -19.47 5.85
C ALA A 124 -10.69 -19.05 7.17
N TRP A 125 -9.41 -18.67 7.13
CA TRP A 125 -8.62 -18.34 8.30
C TRP A 125 -9.06 -17.04 8.97
N CYS A 126 -9.77 -16.17 8.26
CA CYS A 126 -10.27 -14.91 8.81
C CYS A 126 -11.74 -14.70 8.41
N LYS A 127 -12.56 -14.36 9.40
CA LYS A 127 -13.98 -13.98 9.21
C LYS A 127 -14.16 -12.70 8.38
N ASP A 128 -13.10 -11.88 8.30
CA ASP A 128 -13.09 -10.56 7.67
C ASP A 128 -11.73 -10.35 6.98
N PRO A 129 -11.43 -11.06 5.87
CA PRO A 129 -10.11 -10.97 5.26
C PRO A 129 -9.87 -9.59 4.67
N MET A 130 -8.61 -9.17 4.73
CA MET A 130 -8.14 -7.86 4.26
C MET A 130 -6.89 -8.04 3.43
N MET A 131 -6.70 -7.16 2.45
CA MET A 131 -5.46 -7.05 1.69
C MET A 131 -4.99 -5.60 1.60
N GLN A 132 -3.69 -5.42 1.46
CA GLN A 132 -3.09 -4.12 1.13
C GLN A 132 -2.99 -3.95 -0.39
N LEU A 133 -3.27 -2.73 -0.86
CA LEU A 133 -3.02 -2.31 -2.25
C LEU A 133 -2.29 -0.96 -2.24
N LYS A 134 -1.35 -0.76 -3.16
CA LYS A 134 -0.74 0.54 -3.45
C LYS A 134 -1.10 0.97 -4.86
N ILE A 135 -1.44 2.24 -5.04
CA ILE A 135 -1.85 2.75 -6.35
C ILE A 135 -0.66 2.74 -7.32
N THR A 136 0.54 3.08 -6.83
CA THR A 136 1.75 3.11 -7.66
C THR A 136 2.19 1.73 -8.18
N ALA A 137 1.63 0.65 -7.63
CA ALA A 137 1.85 -0.69 -8.16
C ALA A 137 1.11 -0.96 -9.48
N LEU A 138 0.16 -0.10 -9.88
CA LEU A 138 -0.71 -0.28 -11.04
C LEU A 138 -0.86 0.97 -11.91
N LEU A 139 -0.36 2.12 -11.45
CA LEU A 139 -0.39 3.43 -12.10
C LEU A 139 0.97 4.10 -11.88
N SER A 140 1.59 4.67 -12.91
CA SER A 140 2.94 5.22 -12.75
C SER A 140 3.01 6.38 -11.74
N PRO A 141 4.09 6.47 -10.94
CA PRO A 141 4.31 7.59 -10.03
C PRO A 141 4.30 8.95 -10.74
N GLU A 142 4.89 9.05 -11.94
CA GLU A 142 4.93 10.27 -12.73
C GLU A 142 3.52 10.77 -13.07
N LEU A 143 2.63 9.85 -13.44
CA LEU A 143 1.25 10.21 -13.73
C LEU A 143 0.49 10.55 -12.46
N CYS A 144 0.77 9.90 -11.32
CA CYS A 144 0.20 10.29 -10.02
C CYS A 144 0.58 11.73 -9.63
N VAL A 145 1.84 12.15 -9.86
CA VAL A 145 2.28 13.54 -9.62
C VAL A 145 1.57 14.51 -10.55
N LYS A 146 1.47 14.18 -11.85
CA LYS A 146 0.77 15.02 -12.83
C LYS A 146 -0.70 15.18 -12.49
N LEU A 147 -1.39 14.07 -12.20
CA LEU A 147 -2.80 14.08 -11.76
C LEU A 147 -2.98 14.93 -10.50
N THR A 148 -2.07 14.82 -9.52
CA THR A 148 -2.11 15.66 -8.31
C THR A 148 -2.06 17.15 -8.64
N THR A 149 -1.19 17.55 -9.58
CA THR A 149 -1.11 18.93 -10.06
C THR A 149 -2.39 19.39 -10.77
N LEU A 150 -2.98 18.52 -11.60
CA LEU A 150 -4.21 18.83 -12.34
C LEU A 150 -5.42 18.98 -11.41
N ILE A 151 -5.58 18.08 -10.43
CA ILE A 151 -6.68 18.10 -9.45
C ILE A 151 -6.67 19.38 -8.61
N ALA A 152 -5.47 19.91 -8.30
CA ALA A 152 -5.33 21.16 -7.57
C ALA A 152 -5.84 22.39 -8.36
N GLN A 153 -5.86 22.31 -9.70
CA GLN A 153 -6.39 23.36 -10.58
C GLN A 153 -7.88 23.15 -10.87
N GLN A 154 -8.25 21.91 -11.20
CA GLN A 154 -9.60 21.50 -11.51
C GLN A 154 -9.82 20.06 -11.01
N PRO A 155 -10.68 19.85 -9.99
CA PRO A 155 -11.01 18.51 -9.53
C PRO A 155 -11.64 17.67 -10.64
N TYR A 156 -11.20 16.41 -10.75
CA TYR A 156 -11.91 15.43 -11.58
C TYR A 156 -13.19 14.97 -10.88
N ASP A 157 -14.24 14.82 -11.66
CA ASP A 157 -15.48 14.18 -11.23
C ASP A 157 -15.24 12.67 -10.99
N LEU A 158 -15.72 12.14 -9.87
CA LEU A 158 -15.64 10.70 -9.59
C LEU A 158 -16.43 9.89 -10.62
N ASP A 159 -17.55 10.41 -11.15
CA ASP A 159 -18.34 9.74 -12.19
C ASP A 159 -17.54 9.54 -13.49
N LEU A 160 -16.63 10.47 -13.82
CA LEU A 160 -15.72 10.32 -14.97
C LEU A 160 -14.83 9.08 -14.82
N LEU A 161 -14.24 8.89 -13.63
CA LEU A 161 -13.38 7.75 -13.35
C LEU A 161 -14.16 6.44 -13.26
N VAL A 162 -15.38 6.46 -12.71
CA VAL A 162 -16.26 5.27 -12.66
C VAL A 162 -16.59 4.77 -14.07
N ARG A 163 -16.99 5.68 -14.99
CA ARG A 163 -17.23 5.31 -16.40
C ARG A 163 -15.98 4.75 -17.09
N ALA A 164 -14.82 5.33 -16.80
CA ALA A 164 -13.55 4.83 -17.32
C ALA A 164 -13.23 3.41 -16.81
N MET A 165 -13.51 3.12 -15.53
CA MET A 165 -13.40 1.77 -14.95
C MET A 165 -14.31 0.77 -15.66
N ASP A 166 -15.53 1.19 -16.05
CA ASP A 166 -16.48 0.41 -16.86
C ASP A 166 -16.03 0.23 -18.33
N GLY A 167 -14.92 0.85 -18.72
CA GLY A 167 -14.35 0.74 -20.05
C GLY A 167 -14.93 1.71 -21.07
N GLU A 168 -15.71 2.70 -20.65
CA GLU A 168 -16.13 3.78 -21.52
C GLU A 168 -14.93 4.58 -22.04
N THR A 169 -15.02 5.03 -23.28
CA THR A 169 -14.04 5.98 -23.84
C THR A 169 -14.30 7.35 -23.24
N VAL A 170 -13.39 7.79 -22.37
CA VAL A 170 -13.45 9.10 -21.73
C VAL A 170 -12.23 9.94 -22.07
N SER A 171 -12.39 11.26 -22.03
CA SER A 171 -11.28 12.21 -22.11
C SER A 171 -10.94 12.71 -20.72
N PHE A 172 -9.65 12.75 -20.39
CA PHE A 172 -9.15 13.30 -19.14
C PHE A 172 -8.53 14.69 -19.41
N PRO A 173 -9.21 15.80 -19.03
CA PRO A 173 -8.64 17.13 -19.17
C PRO A 173 -7.21 17.22 -18.62
N GLY A 174 -6.27 17.75 -19.40
CA GLY A 174 -4.87 17.94 -18.98
C GLY A 174 -3.93 16.75 -19.19
N LEU A 175 -4.44 15.60 -19.64
CA LEU A 175 -3.61 14.45 -20.04
C LEU A 175 -3.46 14.39 -21.56
N ASP A 176 -2.27 13.97 -22.03
CA ASP A 176 -2.06 13.62 -23.43
C ASP A 176 -2.61 12.22 -23.76
N GLU A 177 -2.58 11.83 -25.03
CA GLU A 177 -3.14 10.55 -25.48
C GLU A 177 -2.48 9.33 -24.82
N LYS A 178 -1.17 9.36 -24.59
CA LYS A 178 -0.43 8.23 -23.99
C LYS A 178 -0.72 8.13 -22.50
N GLU A 179 -0.75 9.27 -21.82
CA GLU A 179 -1.10 9.36 -20.39
C GLU A 179 -2.55 8.96 -20.15
N ALA A 180 -3.49 9.43 -20.98
CA ALA A 180 -4.89 9.05 -20.90
C ALA A 180 -5.08 7.54 -21.14
N ALA A 181 -4.37 6.98 -22.12
CA ALA A 181 -4.39 5.53 -22.37
C ALA A 181 -3.81 4.73 -21.18
N HIS A 182 -2.67 5.17 -20.62
CA HIS A 182 -2.08 4.54 -19.44
C HIS A 182 -3.01 4.62 -18.23
N PHE A 183 -3.64 5.78 -18.00
CA PHE A 183 -4.58 5.96 -16.90
C PHE A 183 -5.82 5.06 -17.06
N LEU A 184 -6.38 4.99 -18.27
CA LEU A 184 -7.52 4.13 -18.57
C LEU A 184 -7.18 2.65 -18.35
N CYS A 185 -6.00 2.19 -18.79
CA CYS A 185 -5.51 0.83 -18.50
C CYS A 185 -5.41 0.58 -16.99
N SER A 186 -4.87 1.54 -16.24
CA SER A 186 -4.73 1.46 -14.78
C SER A 186 -6.08 1.40 -14.07
N LEU A 187 -7.05 2.24 -14.46
CA LEU A 187 -8.42 2.21 -13.94
C LEU A 187 -9.11 0.87 -14.21
N LYS A 188 -8.89 0.25 -15.38
CA LYS A 188 -9.38 -1.11 -15.68
C LYS A 188 -8.75 -2.17 -14.77
N ARG A 189 -7.47 -2.04 -14.41
CA ARG A 189 -6.81 -2.95 -13.44
C ARG A 189 -7.43 -2.80 -12.05
N PHE A 190 -7.59 -1.57 -11.57
CA PHE A 190 -8.26 -1.30 -10.29
C PHE A 190 -9.70 -1.82 -10.27
N ASN A 191 -10.42 -1.67 -11.39
CA ASN A 191 -11.77 -2.21 -11.55
C ASN A 191 -11.78 -3.73 -11.36
N LYS A 192 -10.95 -4.46 -12.10
CA LYS A 192 -10.85 -5.94 -12.01
C LYS A 192 -10.53 -6.43 -10.59
N ILE A 193 -9.58 -5.79 -9.92
CA ILE A 193 -9.21 -6.17 -8.54
C ILE A 193 -10.37 -5.88 -7.57
N SER A 194 -11.06 -4.76 -7.74
CA SER A 194 -12.20 -4.39 -6.91
C SER A 194 -13.38 -5.35 -7.13
N GLU A 195 -13.71 -5.69 -8.37
CA GLU A 195 -14.74 -6.69 -8.71
C GLU A 195 -14.42 -8.06 -8.10
N ALA A 196 -13.16 -8.48 -8.15
CA ALA A 196 -12.74 -9.75 -7.59
C ALA A 196 -12.83 -9.79 -6.05
N SER A 197 -12.62 -8.65 -5.38
CA SER A 197 -12.48 -8.53 -3.92
C SER A 197 -13.76 -8.15 -3.18
N VAL A 198 -14.62 -7.31 -3.76
CA VAL A 198 -15.83 -6.81 -3.09
C VAL A 198 -16.74 -7.97 -2.67
N ASN A 199 -17.36 -7.84 -1.48
CA ASN A 199 -18.10 -8.89 -0.79
C ASN A 199 -17.28 -10.11 -0.33
N LYS A 200 -15.95 -10.09 -0.50
CA LYS A 200 -15.06 -11.20 -0.13
C LYS A 200 -13.90 -10.76 0.74
N VAL A 201 -13.16 -9.75 0.32
CA VAL A 201 -11.91 -9.25 0.92
C VAL A 201 -11.96 -7.72 0.92
N ARG A 202 -11.63 -7.10 2.06
CA ARG A 202 -11.50 -5.64 2.13
C ARG A 202 -10.15 -5.19 1.57
N VAL A 203 -10.17 -4.24 0.65
CA VAL A 203 -8.96 -3.67 0.05
C VAL A 203 -8.60 -2.39 0.79
N LEU A 204 -7.46 -2.39 1.46
CA LEU A 204 -6.91 -1.26 2.18
C LEU A 204 -5.87 -0.60 1.26
N VAL A 205 -6.25 0.51 0.65
CA VAL A 205 -5.37 1.28 -0.23
C VAL A 205 -4.45 2.15 0.63
N ASP A 206 -3.16 1.96 0.46
CA ASP A 206 -2.14 2.65 1.24
C ASP A 206 -1.90 4.07 0.73
N ALA A 207 -1.63 4.96 1.68
CA ALA A 207 -1.11 6.28 1.39
C ALA A 207 0.41 6.22 1.29
N GLU A 208 0.95 6.97 0.34
CA GLU A 208 2.37 6.94 -0.02
C GLU A 208 2.96 8.32 0.31
N TYR A 209 3.50 9.03 -0.68
CA TYR A 209 4.10 10.35 -0.52
C TYR A 209 3.09 11.48 -0.71
N THR A 210 3.29 12.61 -0.02
CA THR A 210 2.35 13.75 -0.04
C THR A 210 2.09 14.31 -1.44
N TYR A 211 3.10 14.32 -2.31
CA TYR A 211 3.02 14.82 -3.67
C TYR A 211 2.26 13.89 -4.65
N MET A 212 1.88 12.68 -4.22
CA MET A 212 1.03 11.75 -5.00
C MET A 212 -0.32 11.47 -4.34
N ASN A 213 -0.40 11.60 -3.00
CA ASN A 213 -1.59 11.24 -2.22
C ASN A 213 -2.92 11.82 -2.73
N PRO A 214 -3.00 13.04 -3.30
CA PRO A 214 -4.23 13.54 -3.90
C PRO A 214 -4.72 12.68 -5.08
N ALA A 215 -3.84 12.28 -6.00
CA ALA A 215 -4.18 11.36 -7.08
C ALA A 215 -4.54 9.97 -6.56
N LEU A 216 -3.81 9.46 -5.56
CA LEU A 216 -4.11 8.15 -4.96
C LEU A 216 -5.50 8.16 -4.32
N SER A 217 -5.83 9.24 -3.61
CA SER A 217 -7.14 9.44 -2.98
C SER A 217 -8.24 9.58 -4.02
N LEU A 218 -8.02 10.31 -5.13
CA LEU A 218 -8.99 10.41 -6.21
C LEU A 218 -9.38 9.03 -6.77
N VAL A 219 -8.38 8.21 -7.12
CA VAL A 219 -8.61 6.86 -7.66
C VAL A 219 -9.33 5.99 -6.63
N THR A 220 -8.89 6.04 -5.37
CA THR A 220 -9.50 5.25 -4.28
C THR A 220 -10.94 5.67 -4.03
N MET A 221 -11.25 6.97 -4.05
CA MET A 221 -12.61 7.48 -3.85
C MET A 221 -13.53 7.10 -5.03
N ALA A 222 -13.03 7.09 -6.27
CA ALA A 222 -13.78 6.56 -7.41
C ALA A 222 -14.07 5.06 -7.26
N MET A 223 -13.11 4.27 -6.78
CA MET A 223 -13.33 2.85 -6.44
C MET A 223 -14.40 2.71 -5.35
N MET A 224 -14.35 3.52 -4.28
CA MET A 224 -15.39 3.51 -3.24
C MET A 224 -16.76 3.89 -3.79
N LYS A 225 -16.85 4.95 -4.61
CA LYS A 225 -18.12 5.34 -5.23
C LYS A 225 -18.74 4.21 -6.03
N LYS A 226 -17.92 3.46 -6.78
CA LYS A 226 -18.37 2.30 -7.56
C LYS A 226 -18.79 1.12 -6.68
N PHE A 227 -17.99 0.75 -5.68
CA PHE A 227 -18.09 -0.55 -5.02
C PHE A 227 -18.60 -0.51 -3.57
N ASN A 228 -18.47 0.60 -2.85
CA ASN A 228 -18.91 0.72 -1.47
C ASN A 228 -20.37 1.18 -1.37
N LYS A 229 -21.31 0.35 -1.85
CA LYS A 229 -22.75 0.66 -1.76
C LYS A 229 -23.29 0.40 -0.36
N ASP A 230 -23.45 -0.88 -0.01
CA ASP A 230 -24.04 -1.30 1.27
C ASP A 230 -23.00 -1.50 2.40
N GLY A 231 -21.71 -1.31 2.09
CA GLY A 231 -20.63 -1.47 3.05
C GLY A 231 -19.29 -0.96 2.54
N ALA A 232 -18.35 -0.73 3.47
CA ALA A 232 -17.00 -0.30 3.14
C ALA A 232 -16.12 -1.51 2.78
N TRP A 233 -15.89 -1.73 1.48
CA TRP A 233 -15.03 -2.78 0.94
C TRP A 233 -13.67 -2.25 0.52
N ILE A 234 -13.64 -1.05 -0.06
CA ILE A 234 -12.43 -0.30 -0.40
C ILE A 234 -12.19 0.77 0.67
N TRP A 235 -10.97 0.89 1.15
CA TRP A 235 -10.59 1.78 2.25
C TRP A 235 -9.42 2.67 1.83
N ASN A 236 -9.50 3.96 2.17
CA ASN A 236 -8.41 4.92 1.95
C ASN A 236 -7.63 5.12 3.24
N THR A 237 -6.32 5.30 3.12
CA THR A 237 -5.44 5.52 4.27
C THR A 237 -5.20 7.01 4.51
N TYR A 238 -5.43 7.48 5.73
CA TYR A 238 -5.11 8.84 6.16
C TYR A 238 -3.93 8.81 7.13
N GLN A 239 -2.89 9.58 6.82
CA GLN A 239 -1.64 9.61 7.57
C GLN A 239 -1.66 10.75 8.59
N CYS A 240 -2.07 10.48 9.83
CA CYS A 240 -2.30 11.46 10.89
C CYS A 240 -1.08 12.28 11.32
N TYR A 241 0.14 11.93 10.88
CA TYR A 241 1.32 12.80 11.02
C TYR A 241 1.24 14.07 10.17
N LEU A 242 0.38 14.12 9.15
CA LEU A 242 0.15 15.32 8.32
C LEU A 242 -0.83 16.26 9.02
N LYS A 243 -0.48 17.54 9.05
CA LYS A 243 -1.32 18.60 9.64
C LYS A 243 -2.71 18.70 8.99
N GLU A 244 -2.81 18.34 7.72
CA GLU A 244 -4.04 18.42 6.92
C GLU A 244 -4.93 17.17 7.03
N SER A 245 -4.50 16.11 7.74
CA SER A 245 -5.24 14.84 7.79
C SER A 245 -6.70 15.01 8.22
N ARG A 246 -6.93 15.90 9.19
CA ARG A 246 -8.26 16.16 9.72
C ARG A 246 -9.17 16.81 8.69
N SER A 247 -8.70 17.81 7.95
CA SER A 247 -9.49 18.46 6.90
C SER A 247 -9.77 17.48 5.76
N LEU A 248 -8.76 16.75 5.30
CA LEU A 248 -8.91 15.75 4.24
C LEU A 248 -9.95 14.67 4.59
N LEU A 249 -10.00 14.23 5.85
CA LEU A 249 -11.00 13.27 6.31
C LEU A 249 -12.41 13.86 6.35
N LEU A 250 -12.56 15.12 6.77
CA LEU A 250 -13.86 15.81 6.79
C LEU A 250 -14.38 16.08 5.37
N ASP A 251 -13.49 16.42 4.44
CA ASP A 251 -13.83 16.61 3.03
C ASP A 251 -14.28 15.30 2.41
N ALA A 252 -13.56 14.20 2.66
CA ALA A 252 -13.96 12.87 2.18
C ALA A 252 -15.29 12.37 2.78
N LEU A 253 -15.55 12.67 4.05
CA LEU A 253 -16.83 12.40 4.70
C LEU A 253 -17.97 13.20 4.05
N SER A 254 -17.74 14.46 3.71
CA SER A 254 -18.73 15.31 3.05
C SER A 254 -19.00 14.84 1.62
N LEU A 255 -17.94 14.52 0.87
CA LEU A 255 -18.02 14.01 -0.49
C LEU A 255 -18.78 12.68 -0.56
N SER A 256 -18.44 11.71 0.30
CA SER A 256 -19.11 10.41 0.33
C SER A 256 -20.60 10.49 0.66
N LYS A 257 -21.00 11.42 1.54
CA LYS A 257 -22.41 11.71 1.82
C LYS A 257 -23.13 12.31 0.61
N ASN A 258 -22.51 13.27 -0.05
CA ASN A 258 -23.11 13.96 -1.20
C ASN A 258 -23.25 13.03 -2.41
N GLU A 259 -22.29 12.13 -2.63
CA GLU A 259 -22.28 11.22 -3.78
C GLU A 259 -22.87 9.83 -3.49
N GLY A 260 -23.24 9.55 -2.24
CA GLY A 260 -24.00 8.35 -1.87
C GLY A 260 -23.19 7.05 -1.89
N PHE A 261 -22.06 7.00 -1.18
CA PHE A 261 -21.30 5.76 -0.96
C PHE A 261 -20.74 5.64 0.47
N CYS A 262 -20.45 4.42 0.92
CA CYS A 262 -19.86 4.14 2.23
C CYS A 262 -18.35 4.49 2.22
N LEU A 263 -17.93 5.42 3.07
CA LEU A 263 -16.51 5.79 3.22
C LEU A 263 -15.74 4.74 4.05
N GLY A 264 -14.70 4.13 3.47
CA GLY A 264 -13.75 3.29 4.19
C GLY A 264 -12.52 4.08 4.63
N VAL A 265 -12.23 4.11 5.93
CA VAL A 265 -11.17 4.96 6.51
C VAL A 265 -10.18 4.12 7.30
N LYS A 266 -8.92 4.09 6.86
CA LYS A 266 -7.79 3.52 7.59
C LYS A 266 -6.94 4.66 8.15
N LEU A 267 -6.85 4.76 9.47
CA LEU A 267 -6.00 5.75 10.12
C LEU A 267 -4.63 5.14 10.43
N VAL A 268 -3.57 5.82 10.03
CA VAL A 268 -2.18 5.48 10.38
C VAL A 268 -1.48 6.74 10.88
N ARG A 269 -0.34 6.59 11.56
CA ARG A 269 0.52 7.76 11.81
C ARG A 269 1.15 8.25 10.50
N GLY A 270 1.99 7.43 9.89
CA GLY A 270 2.70 7.73 8.65
C GLY A 270 4.07 7.03 8.61
N ALA A 271 4.59 6.76 7.41
CA ALA A 271 5.83 6.02 7.21
C ALA A 271 6.97 6.85 6.57
N TYR A 272 6.69 8.06 6.09
CA TYR A 272 7.61 8.83 5.23
C TYR A 272 8.11 10.14 5.86
N MET A 273 8.00 10.29 7.20
CA MET A 273 8.40 11.48 8.00
C MET A 273 9.72 12.13 7.57
N ASP A 274 10.81 11.36 7.53
CA ASP A 274 12.13 11.90 7.23
C ASP A 274 12.26 12.37 5.79
N LYS A 275 11.62 11.65 4.84
CA LYS A 275 11.62 12.03 3.43
C LYS A 275 10.78 13.30 3.21
N GLU A 276 9.63 13.41 3.85
CA GLU A 276 8.77 14.60 3.77
C GLU A 276 9.46 15.86 4.31
N ARG A 277 10.12 15.78 5.47
CA ARG A 277 10.89 16.91 6.03
C ARG A 277 11.99 17.37 5.08
N LYS A 278 12.79 16.43 4.58
CA LYS A 278 13.88 16.72 3.62
C LYS A 278 13.36 17.34 2.33
N LEU A 279 12.22 16.86 1.83
CA LEU A 279 11.59 17.42 0.64
C LEU A 279 11.10 18.85 0.88
N ALA A 280 10.43 19.09 2.00
CA ALA A 280 9.94 20.43 2.36
C ALA A 280 11.09 21.45 2.48
N GLU A 281 12.21 21.05 3.10
CA GLU A 281 13.41 21.87 3.19
C GLU A 281 14.02 22.15 1.81
N LYS A 282 14.16 21.12 0.96
CA LYS A 282 14.68 21.25 -0.40
C LYS A 282 13.84 22.19 -1.27
N GLU A 283 12.53 22.18 -1.10
CA GLU A 283 11.58 23.00 -1.87
C GLU A 283 11.33 24.37 -1.24
N GLY A 284 11.86 24.64 -0.03
CA GLY A 284 11.60 25.88 0.69
C GLY A 284 10.14 26.06 1.12
N ARG A 285 9.37 24.97 1.24
CA ARG A 285 7.96 25.00 1.66
C ARG A 285 7.80 24.65 3.15
N LEU A 286 6.61 24.94 3.69
CA LEU A 286 6.30 24.57 5.06
C LEU A 286 6.32 23.05 5.24
N ASP A 287 6.88 22.63 6.37
CA ASP A 287 6.88 21.22 6.80
C ASP A 287 5.42 20.73 6.94
N PRO A 288 4.99 19.73 6.17
CA PRO A 288 3.61 19.27 6.17
C PRO A 288 3.27 18.44 7.42
N ILE A 289 4.27 18.01 8.20
CA ILE A 289 4.08 17.08 9.31
C ILE A 289 4.05 17.79 10.67
N HIS A 290 3.42 17.15 11.65
CA HIS A 290 3.41 17.62 13.03
C HIS A 290 4.84 17.72 13.62
N LYS A 291 5.04 18.66 14.55
CA LYS A 291 6.36 18.97 15.12
C LYS A 291 6.93 17.84 15.98
N SER A 292 6.07 17.05 16.61
CA SER A 292 6.46 15.99 17.52
C SER A 292 5.57 14.76 17.38
N TRP A 293 6.06 13.63 17.91
CA TRP A 293 5.26 12.44 18.07
C TRP A 293 4.00 12.72 18.89
N SER A 294 4.10 13.45 20.01
CA SER A 294 2.94 13.77 20.84
C SER A 294 1.87 14.50 20.04
N ASN A 295 2.25 15.52 19.24
CA ASN A 295 1.31 16.25 18.40
C ASN A 295 0.66 15.41 17.29
N THR A 296 1.22 14.24 16.94
CA THR A 296 0.59 13.29 16.00
C THR A 296 -0.45 12.39 16.69
N ASN A 297 -0.39 12.27 18.02
CA ASN A 297 -1.28 11.42 18.82
C ASN A 297 -2.34 12.21 19.60
N ASP A 298 -2.25 13.55 19.62
CA ASP A 298 -3.27 14.46 20.16
C ASP A 298 -4.47 14.56 19.20
#